data_AF-A0A5B7H6M1-F1
#
_entry.id   AF-A0A5B7H6M1-F1
#
_cell.length_a   1.000
_cell.length_b   1.000
_cell.length_c   1.000
_cell.angle_alpha   90.00
_cell.angle_beta   90.00
_cell.angle_gamma   90.00
#
_symmetry.space_group_name_H-M   'P 1'
#
loop_
_entity.id
_entity.type
_entity.pdbx_description
1 polymer ?
#
loop_
_entity_poly.entity_id
_entity_poly.type
_entity_poly.pdbx_seq_one_letter_code
_entity_poly.pdbx_strand_id
1 'polypeptide(L)'
;MGEAYVSRSTGRQVQARVMGPPCADGYYDKITLPIATVLHREFWAIGSPREYKHGKHTPVNIISDAQLERAMQHIHSFPSITSHYTQAKSPHMRYLESSLNRTKMYRLYTEWMDLEYPGEQVVRESYYIKVFNTKFRLGSTPPRTDTCSRCDQYNAQLISATEEDKARIQEEYEAHKDMA
;
A
#
# COMPACT_ATOMS: atom_id res chain seq x y z
N MET A 1 -34.60 -22.33 22.39
CA MET A 1 -34.43 -21.61 23.67
C MET A 1 -33.13 -22.05 24.30
N GLY A 2 -32.39 -21.15 24.94
CA GLY A 2 -31.07 -21.49 25.51
C GLY A 2 -31.22 -22.14 26.89
N GLU A 3 -30.53 -23.26 27.11
CA GLU A 3 -30.47 -23.95 28.41
C GLU A 3 -29.64 -23.18 29.43
N ALA A 4 -29.92 -23.40 30.72
CA ALA A 4 -29.10 -22.84 31.79
C ALA A 4 -27.72 -23.52 31.78
N TYR A 5 -26.65 -22.75 32.01
CA TYR A 5 -25.30 -23.30 32.06
C TYR A 5 -24.42 -22.59 33.11
N VAL A 6 -23.38 -23.28 33.56
CA VAL A 6 -22.39 -22.70 34.46
C VAL A 6 -21.21 -22.17 33.63
N SER A 7 -20.91 -20.89 33.77
CA SER A 7 -19.78 -20.26 33.09
C SER A 7 -18.47 -20.90 33.55
N ARG A 8 -17.69 -21.47 32.63
CA ARG A 8 -16.39 -22.09 32.96
C ARG A 8 -15.34 -21.09 33.45
N SER A 9 -15.38 -19.85 33.00
CA SER A 9 -14.36 -18.84 33.35
C SER A 9 -14.65 -18.16 34.68
N THR A 10 -15.92 -17.98 35.03
CA THR A 10 -16.33 -17.22 36.22
C THR A 10 -17.04 -18.06 37.27
N GLY A 11 -17.33 -19.34 36.99
CA GLY A 11 -18.06 -20.26 37.87
C GLY A 11 -19.52 -19.89 38.12
N ARG A 12 -20.00 -18.79 37.54
CA ARG A 12 -21.33 -18.25 37.82
C ARG A 12 -22.39 -19.03 37.05
N GLN A 13 -23.44 -19.47 37.74
CA GLN A 13 -24.55 -20.17 37.14
C GLN A 13 -25.47 -19.17 36.43
N VAL A 14 -25.60 -19.31 35.11
CA VAL A 14 -26.44 -18.45 34.27
C VAL A 14 -27.71 -19.22 33.94
N GLN A 15 -28.85 -18.68 34.35
CA GLN A 15 -30.15 -19.32 34.11
C GLN A 15 -30.56 -19.22 32.64
N ALA A 16 -31.41 -20.16 32.22
CA ALA A 16 -32.02 -20.16 30.89
C ALA A 16 -32.82 -18.87 30.68
N ARG A 17 -32.66 -18.24 29.51
CA ARG A 17 -33.45 -17.06 29.16
C ARG A 17 -34.86 -17.49 28.78
N VAL A 18 -35.85 -17.07 29.56
CA VAL A 18 -37.26 -17.20 29.23
C VAL A 18 -37.71 -15.91 28.54
N MET A 19 -38.42 -16.01 27.42
CA MET A 19 -39.07 -14.85 26.81
C MET A 19 -40.13 -14.33 27.78
N GLY A 20 -40.10 -13.05 28.10
CA GLY A 20 -41.16 -12.41 28.86
C GLY A 20 -42.50 -12.46 28.11
N PRO A 21 -43.63 -12.21 28.81
CA PRO A 21 -44.91 -12.09 28.13
C PRO A 21 -44.81 -11.04 27.02
N PRO A 22 -45.45 -11.24 25.85
CA PRO A 22 -45.50 -10.22 24.81
C PRO A 22 -46.10 -8.94 25.40
N CYS A 23 -45.64 -7.77 24.94
CA CYS A 23 -46.16 -6.49 25.41
C CYS A 23 -47.68 -6.43 25.18
N ALA A 24 -48.44 -5.93 26.16
CA ALA A 24 -49.90 -5.95 26.18
C ALA A 24 -50.56 -5.30 24.94
N ASP A 25 -49.84 -4.43 24.24
CA ASP A 25 -50.37 -3.59 23.16
C ASP A 25 -50.30 -4.22 21.76
N GLY A 26 -49.94 -5.51 21.66
CA GLY A 26 -49.92 -6.26 20.38
C GLY A 26 -48.91 -5.71 19.35
N TYR A 27 -47.84 -5.05 19.80
CA TYR A 27 -46.86 -4.35 18.95
C TYR A 27 -46.19 -5.28 17.92
N TYR A 28 -46.06 -6.57 18.21
CA TYR A 28 -45.45 -7.55 17.30
C TYR A 28 -46.25 -7.76 15.99
N ASP A 29 -47.56 -7.55 15.97
CA ASP A 29 -48.40 -7.72 14.76
C ASP A 29 -48.40 -6.48 13.84
N LYS A 30 -47.99 -5.32 14.37
CA LYS A 30 -47.96 -4.04 13.63
C LYS A 30 -46.66 -3.82 12.84
N ILE A 31 -45.65 -4.65 13.07
CA ILE A 31 -44.40 -4.67 12.29
C ILE A 31 -44.61 -5.54 11.04
N THR A 32 -45.65 -5.27 10.27
CA THR A 32 -45.64 -5.75 8.88
C THR A 32 -44.67 -4.87 8.11
N LEU A 33 -43.83 -5.55 7.31
CA LEU A 33 -42.71 -5.05 6.50
C LEU A 33 -42.80 -3.62 5.92
N PRO A 34 -43.95 -3.07 5.47
CA PRO A 34 -44.04 -1.69 4.99
C PRO A 34 -43.74 -0.62 6.05
N ILE A 35 -44.08 -0.83 7.32
CA ILE A 35 -43.77 0.17 8.37
C ILE A 35 -42.28 0.14 8.71
N ALA A 36 -41.64 -1.03 8.70
CA ALA A 36 -40.21 -1.14 8.96
C ALA A 36 -39.36 -0.47 7.88
N THR A 37 -39.77 -0.52 6.60
CA THR A 37 -39.08 0.17 5.51
C THR A 37 -39.31 1.68 5.53
N VAL A 38 -40.51 2.15 5.90
CA VAL A 38 -40.78 3.58 6.12
C VAL A 38 -39.97 4.11 7.30
N LEU A 39 -39.97 3.42 8.45
CA LEU A 39 -39.16 3.79 9.60
C LEU A 39 -37.66 3.76 9.30
N HIS A 40 -37.17 2.78 8.53
CA HIS A 40 -35.76 2.75 8.10
C HIS A 40 -35.42 3.95 7.21
N ARG A 41 -36.30 4.30 6.26
CA ARG A 41 -36.10 5.42 5.35
C ARG A 41 -36.18 6.76 6.08
N GLU A 42 -37.12 6.93 7.00
CA GLU A 42 -37.24 8.10 7.86
C GLU A 42 -36.05 8.21 8.83
N PHE A 43 -35.60 7.10 9.41
CA PHE A 43 -34.41 7.07 10.29
C PHE A 43 -33.14 7.50 9.54
N TRP A 44 -32.94 7.08 8.28
CA TRP A 44 -31.81 7.56 7.46
C TRP A 44 -32.03 8.96 6.88
N ALA A 45 -33.29 9.40 6.70
CA ALA A 45 -33.62 10.74 6.17
C ALA A 45 -33.54 11.86 7.22
N ILE A 46 -33.83 11.56 8.50
CA ILE A 46 -33.74 12.51 9.61
C ILE A 46 -32.28 12.87 9.93
N GLY A 47 -31.32 12.05 9.47
CA GLY A 47 -29.93 12.14 9.92
C GLY A 47 -29.84 11.80 11.41
N SER A 48 -28.72 11.25 11.86
CA SER A 48 -28.56 10.92 13.28
C SER A 48 -28.74 12.18 14.15
N PRO A 49 -29.72 12.25 15.08
CA PRO A 49 -29.95 13.44 15.92
C PRO A 49 -28.83 13.71 16.93
N ARG A 50 -27.82 12.84 17.00
CA ARG A 50 -26.58 13.10 17.69
C ARG A 50 -25.58 13.61 16.67
N GLU A 51 -25.16 14.86 16.82
CA GLU A 51 -23.88 15.29 16.28
C GLU A 51 -22.87 14.18 16.61
N TYR A 52 -22.41 13.44 15.60
CA TYR A 52 -21.39 12.41 15.76
C TYR A 52 -20.08 13.11 16.12
N LYS A 53 -19.93 13.46 17.39
CA LYS A 53 -18.69 13.96 17.99
C LYS A 53 -17.78 12.77 18.26
N HIS A 54 -17.38 12.04 17.22
CA HIS A 54 -16.12 11.32 17.31
C HIS A 54 -15.05 12.36 17.62
N GLY A 55 -14.26 12.09 18.66
CA GLY A 55 -13.43 13.09 19.32
C GLY A 55 -12.64 13.93 18.33
N LYS A 56 -12.68 15.26 18.52
CA LYS A 56 -11.85 16.25 17.81
C LYS A 56 -10.35 16.13 18.16
N HIS A 57 -9.92 14.94 18.56
CA HIS A 57 -8.55 14.64 18.90
C HIS A 57 -7.85 14.22 17.62
N THR A 58 -7.15 15.16 16.99
CA THR A 58 -6.14 14.84 16.00
C THR A 58 -5.04 14.02 16.69
N PRO A 59 -4.80 12.75 16.29
CA PRO A 59 -3.70 11.99 16.84
C PRO A 59 -2.38 12.76 16.70
N VAL A 60 -1.62 12.85 17.78
CA VAL A 60 -0.31 13.52 17.80
C VAL A 60 0.72 12.91 16.84
N ASN A 61 0.45 11.70 16.35
CA ASN A 61 1.28 10.98 15.38
C ASN A 61 0.80 11.16 13.92
N ILE A 62 -0.05 12.16 13.65
CA ILE A 62 -0.36 12.53 12.27
C ILE A 62 0.89 13.12 11.65
N ILE A 63 1.26 12.56 10.51
CA ILE A 63 2.35 13.06 9.70
C ILE A 63 1.74 14.08 8.74
N SER A 64 2.38 15.24 8.64
CA SER A 64 1.93 16.31 7.77
C SER A 64 2.09 15.92 6.30
N ASP A 65 1.26 16.51 5.43
CA ASP A 65 1.38 16.28 3.98
C ASP A 65 2.74 16.74 3.44
N ALA A 66 3.30 17.82 4.00
CA ALA A 66 4.65 18.29 3.67
C ALA A 66 5.71 17.22 3.93
N GLN A 67 5.68 16.58 5.11
CA GLN A 67 6.62 15.50 5.46
C GLN A 67 6.48 14.28 4.54
N LEU A 68 5.25 13.95 4.11
CA LEU A 68 5.02 12.90 3.13
C LEU A 68 5.64 13.27 1.77
N GLU A 69 5.43 14.49 1.30
CA GLU A 69 5.99 14.98 0.04
C GLU A 69 7.51 14.98 0.06
N ARG A 70 8.14 15.41 1.15
CA ARG A 70 9.61 15.35 1.32
C ARG A 70 10.15 13.93 1.22
N ALA A 71 9.50 12.99 1.92
CA ALA A 71 9.88 11.59 1.84
C ALA A 71 9.73 11.04 0.40
N MET A 72 8.65 11.39 -0.30
CA MET A 72 8.43 10.97 -1.68
C MET A 72 9.45 11.58 -2.65
N GLN A 73 9.75 12.88 -2.50
CA GLN A 73 10.73 13.60 -3.29
C GLN A 73 12.12 12.94 -3.18
N HIS A 74 12.53 12.61 -1.96
CA HIS A 74 13.80 11.94 -1.72
C HIS A 74 13.83 10.51 -2.27
N ILE A 75 12.73 9.75 -2.20
CA ILE A 75 12.68 8.41 -2.81
C ILE A 75 12.80 8.51 -4.35
N HIS A 76 12.24 9.55 -4.96
CA HIS A 76 12.32 9.79 -6.40
C HIS A 76 13.70 10.23 -6.89
N SER A 77 14.56 10.79 -6.03
CA SER A 77 15.89 11.23 -6.45
C SER A 77 16.88 10.09 -6.67
N PHE A 78 16.56 8.86 -6.24
CA PHE A 78 17.44 7.71 -6.44
C PHE A 78 17.41 7.21 -7.89
N PRO A 79 18.58 6.83 -8.45
CA PRO A 79 18.61 6.19 -9.76
C PRO A 79 17.86 4.84 -9.68
N SER A 80 16.99 4.61 -10.66
CA SER A 80 16.27 3.36 -10.81
C SER A 80 16.38 2.85 -12.24
N ILE A 81 16.56 1.54 -12.37
CA ILE A 81 16.75 0.84 -13.62
C ILE A 81 15.45 0.14 -13.99
N THR A 82 15.05 0.25 -15.25
CA THR A 82 14.04 -0.61 -15.87
C THR A 82 14.77 -1.65 -16.72
N SER A 83 14.40 -2.93 -16.61
CA SER A 83 14.87 -3.91 -17.60
C SER A 83 13.94 -3.82 -18.81
N HIS A 84 14.47 -3.87 -20.04
CA HIS A 84 13.63 -3.79 -21.23
C HIS A 84 12.55 -4.91 -21.26
N TYR A 85 12.86 -6.09 -20.68
CA TYR A 85 11.93 -7.22 -20.61
C TYR A 85 10.85 -7.00 -19.56
N THR A 86 11.22 -6.48 -18.39
CA THR A 86 10.27 -6.08 -17.35
C THR A 86 9.41 -4.92 -17.80
N GLN A 87 9.88 -4.02 -18.67
CA GLN A 87 9.05 -2.94 -19.22
C GLN A 87 7.93 -3.50 -20.10
N ALA A 88 8.22 -4.49 -20.95
CA ALA A 88 7.20 -5.17 -21.76
C ALA A 88 6.17 -5.94 -20.91
N LYS A 89 6.59 -6.57 -19.80
CA LYS A 89 5.69 -7.33 -18.92
C LYS A 89 5.03 -6.52 -17.81
N SER A 90 5.64 -5.41 -17.41
CA SER A 90 5.36 -4.66 -16.19
C SER A 90 5.93 -3.23 -16.33
N PRO A 91 5.31 -2.38 -17.16
CA PRO A 91 5.86 -1.08 -17.59
C PRO A 91 6.11 -0.07 -16.47
N HIS A 92 5.52 -0.30 -15.29
CA HIS A 92 5.66 0.58 -14.13
C HIS A 92 6.59 0.02 -13.04
N MET A 93 7.17 -1.17 -13.25
CA MET A 93 8.11 -1.76 -12.30
C MET A 93 9.50 -1.21 -12.56
N ARG A 94 10.15 -0.69 -11.52
CA ARG A 94 11.55 -0.27 -11.59
C ARG A 94 12.34 -0.94 -10.49
N TYR A 95 13.65 -1.01 -10.65
CA TYR A 95 14.55 -1.66 -9.70
C TYR A 95 15.59 -0.66 -9.21
N LEU A 96 15.87 -0.71 -7.91
CA LEU A 96 16.99 0.01 -7.33
C LEU A 96 18.30 -0.70 -7.65
N GLU A 97 19.39 0.05 -7.57
CA GLU A 97 20.73 -0.51 -7.60
C GLU A 97 20.92 -1.51 -6.43
N SER A 98 21.61 -2.62 -6.70
CA SER A 98 21.82 -3.70 -5.73
C SER A 98 22.56 -3.27 -4.46
N SER A 99 23.32 -2.18 -4.52
CA SER A 99 24.07 -1.61 -3.40
C SER A 99 23.18 -0.82 -2.43
N LEU A 100 21.99 -0.41 -2.86
CA LEU A 100 21.08 0.47 -2.13
C LEU A 100 20.04 -0.35 -1.34
N ASN A 101 20.02 -0.13 -0.03
CA ASN A 101 19.05 -0.73 0.88
C ASN A 101 18.18 0.37 1.49
N ARG A 102 16.94 0.05 1.88
CA ARG A 102 15.99 0.96 2.53
C ARG A 102 16.58 1.68 3.75
N THR A 103 17.37 0.98 4.57
CA THR A 103 18.07 1.60 5.71
C THR A 103 19.12 2.61 5.27
N LYS A 104 19.87 2.32 4.19
CA LYS A 104 20.83 3.28 3.61
C LYS A 104 20.10 4.49 3.02
N MET A 105 18.99 4.26 2.32
CA MET A 105 18.15 5.34 1.79
C MET A 105 17.63 6.23 2.91
N TYR A 106 17.21 5.66 4.05
CA TYR A 106 16.76 6.45 5.18
C TYR A 106 17.89 7.29 5.80
N ARG A 107 19.11 6.75 5.89
CA ARG A 107 20.28 7.53 6.34
C ARG A 107 20.58 8.69 5.40
N LEU A 108 20.55 8.46 4.09
CA LEU A 108 20.72 9.52 3.10
C LEU A 108 19.58 10.55 3.18
N TYR A 109 18.36 10.11 3.48
CA TYR A 109 17.21 10.99 3.68
C TYR A 109 17.42 11.93 4.87
N THR A 110 17.94 11.43 5.99
CA THR A 110 18.20 12.29 7.16
C THR A 110 19.28 13.32 6.86
N GLU A 111 20.36 12.91 6.19
CA GLU A 111 21.43 13.81 5.77
C GLU A 111 20.92 14.88 4.77
N TRP A 112 20.07 14.48 3.82
CA TRP A 112 19.45 15.38 2.86
C TRP A 112 18.48 16.38 3.52
N MET A 113 17.68 15.93 4.49
CA MET A 113 16.79 16.80 5.25
C MET A 113 17.56 17.84 6.07
N ASP A 114 18.66 17.44 6.72
CA ASP A 114 19.49 18.36 7.51
C ASP A 114 20.14 19.44 6.63
N LEU A 115 20.46 19.11 5.37
CA LEU A 115 21.09 20.01 4.41
C LEU A 115 20.07 20.98 3.77
N GLU A 116 18.97 20.44 3.23
CA GLU A 116 18.02 21.21 2.40
C GLU A 116 16.89 21.85 3.22
N TYR A 117 16.55 21.27 4.37
CA TYR A 117 15.43 21.69 5.23
C TYR A 117 15.85 21.79 6.70
N PRO A 118 16.84 22.65 7.02
CA PRO A 118 17.34 22.77 8.39
C PRO A 118 16.22 23.18 9.35
N GLY A 119 16.01 22.39 10.40
CA GLY A 119 14.99 22.62 11.43
C GLY A 119 13.63 21.97 11.16
N GLU A 120 13.43 21.31 10.01
CA GLU A 120 12.22 20.52 9.76
C GLU A 120 12.31 19.15 10.45
N GLN A 121 11.19 18.66 10.99
CA GLN A 121 11.18 17.37 11.69
C GLN A 121 11.18 16.21 10.68
N VAL A 122 12.25 15.41 10.74
CA VAL A 122 12.42 14.19 9.96
C VAL A 122 11.39 13.13 10.38
N VAL A 123 10.78 12.46 9.39
CA VAL A 123 9.86 11.34 9.65
C VAL A 123 10.60 10.12 10.21
N ARG A 124 9.89 9.29 10.99
CA ARG A 124 10.47 8.03 11.49
C ARG A 124 10.79 7.06 10.35
N GLU A 125 11.87 6.29 10.51
CA GLU A 125 12.30 5.27 9.54
C GLU A 125 11.17 4.32 9.13
N SER A 126 10.38 3.85 10.10
CA SER A 126 9.25 2.95 9.82
C SER A 126 8.20 3.56 8.89
N TYR A 127 7.96 4.86 8.99
CA TYR A 127 7.05 5.56 8.10
C TYR A 127 7.67 5.75 6.71
N TYR A 128 8.95 6.17 6.65
CA TYR A 128 9.68 6.29 5.39
C TYR A 128 9.68 4.97 4.60
N ILE A 129 9.98 3.86 5.26
CA ILE A 129 9.92 2.51 4.66
C ILE A 129 8.50 2.15 4.23
N LYS A 130 7.48 2.54 5.00
CA LYS A 130 6.08 2.32 4.62
C LYS A 130 5.72 3.11 3.36
N VAL A 131 6.13 4.38 3.27
CA VAL A 131 5.92 5.22 2.07
C VAL A 131 6.60 4.57 0.87
N PHE A 132 7.86 4.15 1.03
CA PHE A 132 8.60 3.40 0.00
C PHE A 132 7.81 2.17 -0.49
N ASN A 133 7.36 1.29 0.41
CA ASN A 133 6.68 0.05 0.03
C ASN A 133 5.26 0.24 -0.54
N THR A 134 4.58 1.33 -0.19
CA THR A 134 3.16 1.53 -0.54
C THR A 134 2.96 2.47 -1.72
N LYS A 135 3.81 3.49 -1.87
CA LYS A 135 3.71 4.50 -2.93
C LYS A 135 4.56 4.15 -4.15
N PHE A 136 5.60 3.34 -3.98
CA PHE A 136 6.54 3.01 -5.04
C PHE A 136 6.53 1.53 -5.40
N ARG A 137 6.51 1.25 -6.71
CA ARG A 137 6.69 -0.11 -7.25
C ARG A 137 8.18 -0.34 -7.56
N LEU A 138 9.00 -0.33 -6.51
CA LEU A 138 10.45 -0.48 -6.59
C LEU A 138 10.91 -1.84 -6.03
N GLY A 139 11.56 -2.63 -6.87
CA GLY A 139 12.23 -3.88 -6.45
C GLY A 139 13.70 -3.65 -6.09
N SER A 140 14.29 -4.53 -5.28
CA SER A 140 15.72 -4.47 -4.92
C SER A 140 16.65 -5.12 -5.93
N THR A 141 16.15 -6.07 -6.71
CA THR A 141 16.96 -6.80 -7.69
C THR A 141 16.08 -7.24 -8.84
N PRO A 142 16.45 -6.93 -10.09
CA PRO A 142 15.75 -7.49 -11.25
C PRO A 142 15.97 -9.01 -11.30
N PRO A 143 15.04 -9.79 -11.88
CA PRO A 143 15.26 -11.20 -12.15
C PRO A 143 16.56 -11.41 -12.93
N ARG A 144 17.32 -12.47 -12.62
CA ARG A 144 18.59 -12.79 -13.32
C ARG A 144 18.38 -13.28 -14.77
N THR A 145 17.17 -13.69 -15.12
CA THR A 145 16.83 -14.41 -16.35
C THR A 145 16.14 -13.53 -17.39
N ASP A 146 16.62 -12.29 -17.58
CA ASP A 146 15.76 -11.21 -18.10
C ASP A 146 16.30 -10.55 -19.36
N THR A 147 16.82 -11.35 -20.29
CA THR A 147 17.04 -10.95 -21.68
C THR A 147 15.88 -11.48 -22.54
N CYS A 148 15.42 -10.67 -23.50
CA CYS A 148 14.47 -11.16 -24.50
C CYS A 148 15.22 -11.98 -25.53
N SER A 149 14.49 -12.73 -26.35
CA SER A 149 15.06 -13.52 -27.44
C SER A 149 15.98 -12.72 -28.36
N ARG A 150 15.68 -11.44 -28.58
CA ARG A 150 16.49 -10.54 -29.41
C ARG A 150 17.78 -10.09 -28.71
N CYS A 151 17.75 -9.81 -27.41
CA CYS A 151 18.95 -9.58 -26.61
C CYS A 151 19.86 -10.82 -26.58
N ASP A 152 19.28 -12.02 -26.48
CA ASP A 152 20.04 -13.27 -26.50
C ASP A 152 20.73 -13.48 -27.86
N GLN A 153 20.05 -13.16 -28.96
CA GLN A 153 20.62 -13.20 -30.30
C GLN A 153 21.79 -12.22 -30.45
N TYR A 154 21.63 -10.97 -30.02
CA TYR A 154 22.72 -9.99 -30.07
C TYR A 154 23.91 -10.39 -29.21
N ASN A 155 23.68 -10.92 -28.00
CA ASN A 155 24.76 -11.44 -27.15
C ASN A 155 25.50 -12.62 -27.83
N ALA A 156 24.78 -13.55 -28.46
CA ALA A 156 25.38 -14.66 -29.20
C ALA A 156 26.21 -14.19 -30.41
N GLN A 157 25.73 -13.15 -31.11
CA GLN A 157 26.45 -12.53 -32.23
C GLN A 157 27.72 -11.80 -31.75
N LEU A 158 27.67 -11.04 -30.65
CA LEU A 158 28.83 -10.36 -30.07
C LEU A 158 29.95 -11.32 -29.64
N ILE A 159 29.59 -12.52 -29.17
CA ILE A 159 30.56 -13.56 -28.78
C ILE A 159 31.31 -14.11 -30.00
N SER A 160 30.64 -14.23 -31.14
CA SER A 160 31.19 -14.87 -32.36
C SER A 160 31.69 -13.90 -33.43
N ALA A 161 31.42 -12.60 -33.31
CA ALA A 161 31.76 -11.58 -34.29
C ALA A 161 33.24 -11.16 -34.28
N THR A 162 33.70 -10.62 -35.41
CA THR A 162 34.99 -9.92 -35.56
C THR A 162 34.92 -8.51 -34.95
N GLU A 163 36.07 -7.87 -34.69
CA GLU A 163 36.11 -6.55 -34.03
C GLU A 163 35.32 -5.45 -34.78
N GLU A 164 35.26 -5.52 -36.11
CA GLU A 164 34.53 -4.57 -36.95
C GLU A 164 33.01 -4.77 -36.84
N ASP A 165 32.53 -6.02 -36.84
CA ASP A 165 31.11 -6.35 -36.71
C ASP A 165 30.59 -6.11 -35.28
N LYS A 166 31.44 -6.28 -34.26
CA LYS A 166 31.06 -6.02 -32.86
C LYS A 166 30.57 -4.59 -32.65
N ALA A 167 31.22 -3.60 -33.26
CA ALA A 167 30.81 -2.20 -33.12
C ALA A 167 29.41 -1.95 -33.67
N ARG A 168 29.11 -2.48 -34.87
CA ARG A 168 27.80 -2.39 -35.51
C ARG A 168 26.72 -3.12 -34.70
N ILE A 169 27.01 -4.34 -34.25
CA ILE A 169 26.06 -5.15 -33.45
C ILE A 169 25.78 -4.48 -32.09
N GLN A 170 26.79 -3.84 -31.50
CA GLN A 170 26.63 -3.11 -30.23
C GLN A 170 25.71 -1.89 -30.40
N GLU A 171 25.87 -1.11 -31.47
CA GLU A 171 24.98 0.03 -31.78
C GLU A 171 23.53 -0.44 -32.00
N GLU A 172 23.33 -1.51 -32.76
CA GLU A 172 22.00 -2.12 -32.95
C GLU A 172 21.40 -2.63 -31.62
N TYR A 173 22.24 -3.16 -30.73
CA TYR A 173 21.82 -3.65 -29.42
C TYR A 173 21.42 -2.52 -28.46
N GLU A 174 22.13 -1.40 -28.48
CA GLU A 174 21.78 -0.21 -27.71
C GLU A 174 20.48 0.43 -28.22
N ALA A 175 20.34 0.60 -29.53
CA ALA A 175 19.10 1.09 -30.14
C ALA A 175 17.89 0.20 -29.81
N HIS A 176 18.08 -1.13 -29.74
CA HIS A 176 17.02 -2.04 -29.32
C HIS A 176 16.57 -1.82 -27.87
N LYS A 177 17.48 -1.45 -26.96
CA LYS A 177 17.16 -1.16 -25.55
C LYS A 177 16.43 0.17 -25.39
N ASP A 178 16.74 1.16 -26.22
CA ASP A 178 16.17 2.52 -26.11
C ASP A 178 14.77 2.64 -26.72
N MET A 179 14.40 1.79 -27.69
CA MET A 179 13.08 1.84 -28.35
C MET A 179 11.94 1.12 -27.59
N ALA A 180 12.21 0.47 -26.46
CA ALA A 180 11.24 -0.30 -25.68
C ALA A 180 10.74 0.47 -24.44
#